data_AF-A0A8T5UI56-F1
#
_entry.id   AF-A0A8T5UI56-F1
#
_cell.length_a   1.000
_cell.length_b   1.000
_cell.length_c   1.000
_cell.angle_alpha   90.00
_cell.angle_beta   90.00
_cell.angle_gamma   90.00
#
_symmetry.space_group_name_H-M   'P 1'
#
loop_
_entity.id
_entity.type
_entity.pdbx_description
1 polymer ?
#
loop_
_entity_poly.entity_id
_entity_poly.type
_entity_poly.pdbx_seq_one_letter_code
_entity_poly.pdbx_strand_id
1 'polypeptide(L)'
;MTDQDNLILDQPELLKILELDIGKTLPILNEINEYSFGIQIEDKNIIGLSLVNCDLTDFPEPITTITTLRILTLKRNTITKIPESIGNLTSLVSLDLRDNELESLPDTFWKLKKLKDLHMKGNNWKDEWGIIQNYETASILEFCRGNAPLNLYIAFPSAIGQIYRIEEFIRVLKSNKEILEIYQGNVEKIAQSHILLLLCTKNSRNEEYFIETVSLALKHHVEIIPIKDTSIDWVDLNQIDLCDKNLGFHDLGNKKGFTITTNNIRSLAVKIYDYITQYKRTVNLLEKGIK
;
A
#
# COMPACT_ATOMS: atom_id res chain seq x y z
N MET A 1 27.23 38.97 -10.56
CA MET A 1 26.18 38.15 -11.21
C MET A 1 26.44 36.74 -10.74
N THR A 2 25.69 36.29 -9.74
CA THR A 2 25.79 34.93 -9.20
C THR A 2 25.14 33.97 -10.18
N ASP A 3 25.67 32.76 -10.32
CA ASP A 3 25.21 31.68 -11.21
C ASP A 3 23.77 31.17 -10.94
N GLN A 4 22.94 31.94 -10.22
CA GLN A 4 21.57 31.62 -9.84
C GLN A 4 20.55 31.85 -10.96
N ASP A 5 20.90 32.59 -12.02
CA ASP A 5 19.97 32.96 -13.10
C ASP A 5 19.76 31.87 -14.19
N ASN A 6 20.41 30.71 -14.09
CA ASN A 6 20.38 29.66 -15.14
C ASN A 6 19.84 28.29 -14.71
N LEU A 7 19.29 28.12 -13.51
CA LEU A 7 18.71 26.84 -13.10
C LEU A 7 17.28 26.71 -13.65
N ILE A 8 17.16 26.23 -14.89
CA ILE A 8 15.88 25.89 -15.50
C ILE A 8 15.34 24.65 -14.78
N LEU A 9 14.31 24.83 -13.96
CA LEU A 9 13.52 23.73 -13.39
C LEU A 9 12.86 22.92 -14.53
N ASP A 10 12.74 21.61 -14.35
CA ASP A 10 12.00 20.76 -15.29
C ASP A 10 10.48 21.04 -15.26
N GLN A 11 9.98 21.59 -14.14
CA GLN A 11 8.57 21.94 -13.93
C GLN A 11 8.38 23.38 -13.41
N PRO A 12 8.71 24.41 -14.21
CA PRO A 12 8.68 25.81 -13.75
C PRO A 12 7.25 26.33 -13.52
N GLU A 13 6.26 25.80 -14.24
CA GLU A 13 4.85 26.19 -14.05
C GLU A 13 4.29 25.71 -12.71
N LEU A 14 4.74 24.55 -12.22
CA LEU A 14 4.32 24.05 -10.90
C LEU A 14 4.79 24.98 -9.78
N LEU A 15 6.02 25.50 -9.88
CA LEU A 15 6.54 26.45 -8.91
C LEU A 15 5.67 27.72 -8.85
N LYS A 16 5.29 28.27 -10.02
CA LYS A 16 4.42 29.44 -10.08
C LYS A 16 3.04 29.19 -9.44
N ILE A 17 2.46 28.00 -9.65
CA ILE A 17 1.20 27.62 -9.02
C ILE A 17 1.35 27.59 -7.49
N LEU A 18 2.41 26.95 -6.99
CA LEU A 18 2.69 26.91 -5.54
C LEU A 18 2.88 28.31 -4.95
N GLU A 19 3.70 29.15 -5.58
CA GLU A 19 3.95 30.52 -5.12
C GLU A 19 2.68 31.37 -5.12
N LEU A 20 1.79 31.16 -6.10
CA LEU A 20 0.48 31.83 -6.16
C LEU A 20 -0.43 31.38 -5.02
N ASP A 21 -0.52 30.08 -4.76
CA ASP A 21 -1.34 29.51 -3.68
C ASP A 21 -0.84 29.96 -2.29
N ILE A 22 0.48 30.05 -2.11
CA ILE A 22 1.11 30.47 -0.84
C ILE A 22 1.14 32.01 -0.70
N GLY A 23 1.04 32.74 -1.82
CA GLY A 23 1.19 34.20 -1.86
C GLY A 23 2.61 34.69 -1.58
N LYS A 24 3.63 33.83 -1.74
CA LYS A 24 5.04 34.12 -1.47
C LYS A 24 5.92 33.45 -2.51
N THR A 25 7.01 34.12 -2.89
CA THR A 25 8.04 33.52 -3.75
C THR A 25 8.89 32.56 -2.93
N LEU A 26 9.24 31.42 -3.51
CA LEU A 26 9.99 30.36 -2.83
C LEU A 26 11.48 30.48 -3.20
N PRO A 27 12.35 30.95 -2.29
CA PRO A 27 13.77 31.06 -2.59
C PRO A 27 14.42 29.69 -2.75
N ILE A 28 15.46 29.61 -3.59
CA ILE A 28 16.28 28.40 -3.72
C ILE A 28 17.25 28.34 -2.54
N LEU A 29 17.28 27.20 -1.86
CA LEU A 29 18.06 26.91 -0.68
C LEU A 29 19.08 25.80 -0.98
N ASN A 30 20.25 25.89 -0.33
CA ASN A 30 21.26 24.83 -0.40
C ASN A 30 20.80 23.56 0.34
N GLU A 31 20.04 23.73 1.42
CA GLU A 31 19.53 22.66 2.28
C GLU A 31 18.21 23.09 2.94
N ILE A 32 17.32 22.12 3.16
CA ILE A 32 16.08 22.30 3.94
C ILE A 32 16.31 21.89 5.39
N ASN A 33 15.96 22.78 6.32
CA ASN A 33 15.88 22.49 7.76
C ASN A 33 14.54 22.95 8.35
N GLU A 34 14.33 22.69 9.64
CA GLU A 34 13.04 22.94 10.33
C GLU A 34 12.62 24.41 10.51
N TYR A 35 13.44 25.36 10.07
CA TYR A 35 13.18 26.80 10.10
C TYR A 35 13.21 27.43 8.71
N SER A 36 13.49 26.64 7.68
CA SER A 36 13.67 27.13 6.32
C SER A 36 12.35 27.55 5.69
N PHE A 37 12.41 28.41 4.68
CA PHE A 37 11.29 28.67 3.78
C PHE A 37 11.85 28.75 2.37
N GLY A 38 11.37 27.91 1.46
CA GLY A 38 11.88 27.82 0.09
C GLY A 38 11.97 26.39 -0.45
N ILE A 39 12.70 26.24 -1.55
CA ILE A 39 12.89 24.98 -2.28
C ILE A 39 14.37 24.60 -2.36
N GLN A 40 14.65 23.32 -2.39
CA GLN A 40 15.96 22.78 -2.71
C GLN A 40 15.88 22.05 -4.05
N ILE A 41 16.82 22.34 -4.94
CA ILE A 41 16.85 21.80 -6.30
C ILE A 41 18.12 21.00 -6.50
N GLU A 42 17.99 19.81 -7.06
CA GLU A 42 19.09 18.94 -7.50
C GLU A 42 18.76 18.48 -8.91
N ASP A 43 19.70 18.58 -9.84
CA ASP A 43 19.51 18.18 -11.25
C ASP A 43 18.18 18.69 -11.86
N LYS A 44 17.90 19.99 -11.70
CA LYS A 44 16.67 20.68 -12.19
C LYS A 44 15.35 20.21 -11.57
N ASN A 45 15.40 19.32 -10.58
CA ASN A 45 14.24 18.76 -9.90
C ASN A 45 14.12 19.31 -8.47
N ILE A 46 12.90 19.62 -8.04
CA ILE A 46 12.63 20.00 -6.66
C ILE A 46 12.77 18.74 -5.79
N ILE A 47 13.78 18.71 -4.94
CA ILE A 47 14.03 17.60 -4.02
C ILE A 47 13.65 17.94 -2.58
N GLY A 48 13.55 19.23 -2.25
CA GLY A 48 13.17 19.70 -0.92
C GLY A 48 12.21 20.87 -1.02
N LEU A 49 11.21 20.91 -0.13
CA LEU A 49 10.25 21.99 -0.04
C LEU A 49 9.96 22.31 1.42
N SER A 50 10.06 23.59 1.77
CA SER A 50 9.84 24.10 3.11
C SER A 50 8.83 25.24 3.12
N LEU A 51 7.67 24.99 3.70
CA LEU A 51 6.57 25.95 3.84
C LEU A 51 6.29 26.23 5.32
N VAL A 52 7.35 26.45 6.11
CA VAL A 52 7.21 26.72 7.54
C VAL A 52 6.53 28.07 7.75
N ASN A 53 5.53 28.13 8.63
CA ASN A 53 4.88 29.38 9.04
C ASN A 53 4.35 30.20 7.85
N CYS A 54 3.54 29.54 7.02
CA CYS A 54 2.93 30.11 5.82
C CYS A 54 1.42 30.34 5.94
N ASP A 55 0.86 30.19 7.15
CA ASP A 55 -0.56 30.38 7.44
C ASP A 55 -1.47 29.48 6.58
N LEU A 56 -0.98 28.30 6.20
CA LEU A 56 -1.71 27.34 5.38
C LEU A 56 -2.81 26.67 6.20
N THR A 57 -4.07 26.81 5.76
CA THR A 57 -5.23 26.09 6.33
C THR A 57 -5.45 24.73 5.68
N ASP A 58 -5.06 24.61 4.41
CA ASP A 58 -5.21 23.41 3.60
C ASP A 58 -3.84 22.96 3.08
N PHE A 59 -3.71 21.65 2.84
CA PHE A 59 -2.53 21.12 2.21
C PHE A 59 -2.43 21.62 0.75
N PRO A 60 -1.29 22.17 0.28
CA PRO A 60 -1.14 22.57 -1.12
C PRO A 60 -1.02 21.33 -2.02
N GLU A 61 -2.15 20.83 -2.52
CA GLU A 61 -2.22 19.60 -3.30
C GLU A 61 -1.24 19.51 -4.49
N PRO A 62 -0.89 20.61 -5.22
CA PRO A 62 0.09 20.54 -6.31
C PRO A 62 1.45 19.97 -5.88
N ILE A 63 1.84 20.08 -4.60
CA ILE A 63 3.06 19.46 -4.05
C ILE A 63 3.10 17.95 -4.33
N THR A 64 1.94 17.28 -4.32
CA THR A 64 1.84 15.82 -4.50
C THR A 64 2.21 15.34 -5.89
N THR A 65 2.40 16.25 -6.85
CA THR A 65 2.86 15.95 -8.22
C THR A 65 4.39 15.89 -8.32
N ILE A 66 5.11 16.39 -7.31
CA ILE A 66 6.59 16.40 -7.24
C ILE A 66 7.10 15.03 -6.77
N THR A 67 7.01 14.02 -7.63
CA THR A 67 7.41 12.64 -7.29
C THR A 67 8.90 12.46 -6.94
N THR A 68 9.73 13.48 -7.25
CA THR A 68 11.15 13.59 -6.89
C THR A 68 11.39 14.16 -5.50
N LEU A 69 10.36 14.67 -4.82
CA LEU A 69 10.48 15.31 -3.51
C LEU A 69 10.95 14.31 -2.45
N ARG A 70 12.03 14.67 -1.74
CA ARG A 70 12.68 13.88 -0.69
C ARG A 70 12.45 14.47 0.69
N ILE A 71 12.35 15.79 0.81
CA ILE A 71 12.14 16.51 2.07
C ILE A 71 10.93 17.43 1.92
N LEU A 72 9.97 17.29 2.83
CA LEU A 72 8.83 18.19 2.92
C LEU A 72 8.64 18.64 4.36
N THR A 73 8.61 19.95 4.60
CA THR A 73 8.17 20.49 5.89
C THR A 73 7.03 21.48 5.70
N LEU A 74 5.95 21.22 6.45
CA LEU A 74 4.75 22.05 6.56
C LEU A 74 4.56 22.51 8.01
N LYS A 75 5.66 22.55 8.77
CA LYS A 75 5.64 22.87 10.21
C LYS A 75 5.05 24.26 10.49
N ARG A 76 4.34 24.41 11.61
CA ARG A 76 3.74 25.68 12.06
C ARG A 76 2.77 26.25 11.02
N ASN A 77 1.80 25.46 10.62
CA ASN A 77 0.64 25.94 9.85
C ASN A 77 -0.65 25.56 10.60
N THR A 78 -1.81 25.67 9.97
CA THR A 78 -3.11 25.29 10.56
C THR A 78 -3.79 24.20 9.71
N ILE A 79 -2.98 23.33 9.10
CA ILE A 79 -3.47 22.28 8.21
C ILE A 79 -4.24 21.26 9.05
N THR A 80 -5.48 21.00 8.65
CA THR A 80 -6.38 20.06 9.35
C THR A 80 -6.37 18.66 8.76
N LYS A 81 -5.98 18.51 7.49
CA LYS A 81 -5.92 17.23 6.78
C LYS A 81 -4.78 17.15 5.77
N ILE A 82 -4.19 15.96 5.66
CA ILE A 82 -3.29 15.59 4.56
C ILE A 82 -4.10 14.79 3.52
N PRO A 83 -4.03 15.12 2.22
CA PRO A 83 -4.83 14.47 1.18
C PRO A 83 -4.30 13.08 0.85
N GLU A 84 -5.16 12.22 0.29
CA GLU A 84 -4.77 10.88 -0.21
C GLU A 84 -3.70 10.93 -1.32
N SER A 85 -3.55 12.06 -1.99
CA SER A 85 -2.51 12.27 -2.99
C SER A 85 -1.10 12.31 -2.37
N ILE A 86 -0.94 12.45 -1.05
CA ILE A 86 0.38 12.36 -0.39
C ILE A 86 1.10 11.05 -0.74
N GLY A 87 0.36 9.97 -0.95
CA GLY A 87 0.91 8.67 -1.33
C GLY A 87 1.63 8.65 -2.68
N ASN A 88 1.53 9.70 -3.49
CA ASN A 88 2.28 9.87 -4.74
C ASN A 88 3.75 10.26 -4.49
N LEU A 89 4.08 10.81 -3.32
CA LEU A 89 5.44 11.24 -2.95
C LEU A 89 6.33 10.04 -2.57
N THR A 90 6.44 9.05 -3.45
CA THR A 90 7.14 7.78 -3.20
C THR A 90 8.65 7.93 -2.99
N SER A 91 9.22 9.10 -3.30
CA SER A 91 10.63 9.45 -3.02
C SER A 91 10.85 10.13 -1.67
N LEU A 92 9.79 10.45 -0.93
CA LEU A 92 9.88 11.21 0.32
C LEU A 92 10.64 10.41 1.38
N VAL A 93 11.63 11.06 2.00
CA VAL A 93 12.53 10.50 3.02
C VAL A 93 12.31 11.17 4.38
N SER A 94 12.00 12.46 4.38
CA SER A 94 11.72 13.23 5.59
C SER A 94 10.44 14.06 5.42
N LEU A 95 9.56 13.97 6.41
CA LEU A 95 8.29 14.70 6.46
C LEU A 95 8.10 15.34 7.85
N ASP A 96 7.96 16.66 7.88
CA ASP A 96 7.69 17.41 9.11
C ASP A 96 6.32 18.10 9.03
N LEU A 97 5.41 17.63 9.87
CA LEU A 97 4.03 18.09 10.03
C LEU A 97 3.80 18.71 11.41
N ARG A 98 4.86 19.03 12.16
CA ARG A 98 4.73 19.56 13.53
C ARG A 98 3.92 20.85 13.58
N ASP A 99 3.25 21.08 14.70
CA ASP A 99 2.56 22.34 14.98
C ASP A 99 1.52 22.66 13.88
N ASN A 100 0.55 21.76 13.71
CA ASN A 100 -0.60 21.87 12.81
C ASN A 100 -1.88 21.46 13.56
N GLU A 101 -2.99 21.22 12.85
CA GLU A 101 -4.28 20.84 13.44
C GLU A 101 -4.76 19.46 12.96
N LEU A 102 -3.83 18.58 12.58
CA LEU A 102 -4.14 17.26 12.01
C LEU A 102 -4.78 16.33 13.04
N GLU A 103 -5.80 15.59 12.62
CA GLU A 103 -6.48 14.60 13.47
C GLU A 103 -6.06 13.15 13.14
N SER A 104 -5.64 12.90 11.90
CA SER A 104 -5.17 11.62 11.38
C SER A 104 -4.29 11.81 10.13
N LEU A 105 -3.58 10.76 9.72
CA LEU A 105 -2.94 10.69 8.39
C LEU A 105 -3.81 9.83 7.44
N PRO A 106 -3.77 10.09 6.12
CA PRO A 106 -4.61 9.42 5.13
C PRO A 106 -4.27 7.94 4.95
N ASP A 107 -5.21 7.16 4.42
CA ASP A 107 -5.07 5.71 4.25
C ASP A 107 -3.96 5.35 3.25
N THR A 108 -3.57 6.26 2.36
CA THR A 108 -2.46 6.08 1.42
C THR A 108 -1.07 6.31 2.00
N PHE A 109 -0.93 6.68 3.28
CA PHE A 109 0.36 6.99 3.90
C PHE A 109 1.35 5.81 3.86
N TRP A 110 0.86 4.57 3.80
CA TRP A 110 1.69 3.37 3.63
C TRP A 110 2.51 3.35 2.32
N LYS A 111 2.11 4.14 1.30
CA LYS A 111 2.81 4.23 0.01
C LYS A 111 4.17 4.92 0.13
N LEU A 112 4.41 5.67 1.21
CA LEU A 112 5.67 6.39 1.47
C LEU A 112 6.78 5.44 1.94
N LYS A 113 7.15 4.48 1.08
CA LYS A 113 8.07 3.37 1.42
C LYS A 113 9.49 3.82 1.75
N LYS A 114 9.91 5.01 1.29
CA LYS A 114 11.24 5.58 1.56
C LYS A 114 11.28 6.52 2.77
N LEU A 115 10.14 6.83 3.39
CA LEU A 115 10.06 7.73 4.52
C LEU A 115 10.80 7.12 5.72
N LYS A 116 11.68 7.89 6.33
CA LYS A 116 12.53 7.48 7.47
C LYS A 116 12.38 8.40 8.66
N ASP A 117 12.18 9.69 8.39
CA ASP A 117 12.03 10.72 9.41
C ASP A 117 10.62 11.31 9.31
N LEU A 118 9.82 11.13 10.37
CA LEU A 118 8.48 11.68 10.48
C LEU A 118 8.37 12.46 11.78
N HIS A 119 8.13 13.76 11.66
CA HIS A 119 7.85 14.64 12.79
C HIS A 119 6.40 15.09 12.75
N MET A 120 5.62 14.77 13.78
CA MET A 120 4.17 15.00 13.76
C MET A 120 3.60 15.50 15.10
N LYS A 121 4.45 15.88 16.05
CA LYS A 121 4.03 16.42 17.36
C LYS A 121 3.35 17.79 17.22
N GLY A 122 2.52 18.16 18.19
CA GLY A 122 1.82 19.46 18.18
C GLY A 122 0.69 19.48 17.16
N ASN A 123 -0.13 18.44 17.15
CA ASN A 123 -1.33 18.30 16.32
C ASN A 123 -2.51 17.82 17.18
N ASN A 124 -3.70 17.77 16.61
CA ASN A 124 -4.95 17.38 17.28
C ASN A 124 -5.30 15.90 17.09
N TRP A 125 -4.29 15.01 17.18
CA TRP A 125 -4.44 13.59 16.89
C TRP A 125 -5.55 12.92 17.71
N LYS A 126 -6.45 12.20 17.03
CA LYS A 126 -7.57 11.47 17.64
C LYS A 126 -7.34 9.96 17.59
N ASP A 127 -8.12 9.23 18.36
CA ASP A 127 -8.18 7.76 18.35
C ASP A 127 -6.78 7.12 18.43
N GLU A 128 -6.44 6.18 17.54
CA GLU A 128 -5.13 5.52 17.50
C GLU A 128 -3.99 6.50 17.25
N TRP A 129 -4.22 7.57 16.46
CA TRP A 129 -3.20 8.59 16.17
C TRP A 129 -2.77 9.33 17.43
N GLY A 130 -3.70 9.57 18.36
CA GLY A 130 -3.41 10.19 19.66
C GLY A 130 -2.42 9.38 20.49
N ILE A 131 -2.40 8.05 20.31
CA ILE A 131 -1.53 7.11 21.01
C ILE A 131 -0.17 7.01 20.29
N ILE A 132 -0.17 6.78 18.98
CA ILE A 132 1.06 6.46 18.23
C ILE A 132 1.92 7.68 17.88
N GLN A 133 1.42 8.92 18.03
CA GLN A 133 2.19 10.15 17.74
C GLN A 133 3.53 10.27 18.49
N ASN A 134 3.70 9.53 19.59
CA ASN A 134 4.92 9.51 20.41
C ASN A 134 5.82 8.30 20.13
N TYR A 135 5.43 7.41 19.22
CA TYR A 135 6.24 6.26 18.86
C TYR A 135 7.39 6.67 17.94
N GLU A 136 8.36 5.76 17.78
CA GLU A 136 9.39 5.93 16.77
C GLU A 136 8.78 5.93 15.36
N THR A 137 9.38 6.69 14.44
CA THR A 137 8.90 6.77 13.05
C THR A 137 8.74 5.37 12.44
N ALA A 138 9.67 4.44 12.72
CA ALA A 138 9.58 3.07 12.23
C ALA A 138 8.27 2.37 12.67
N SER A 139 7.89 2.47 13.94
CA SER A 139 6.64 1.88 14.46
C SER A 139 5.39 2.52 13.87
N ILE A 140 5.40 3.84 13.64
CA ILE A 140 4.28 4.54 13.01
C ILE A 140 4.12 4.08 11.55
N LEU A 141 5.23 3.97 10.82
CA LEU A 141 5.21 3.47 9.44
C LEU A 141 4.80 2.00 9.37
N GLU A 142 5.21 1.18 10.32
CA GLU A 142 4.75 -0.21 10.45
C GLU A 142 3.24 -0.27 10.72
N PHE A 143 2.71 0.59 11.59
CA PHE A 143 1.27 0.72 11.81
C PHE A 143 0.53 1.09 10.52
N CYS A 144 0.99 2.11 9.77
CA CYS A 144 0.40 2.50 8.50
C CYS A 144 0.42 1.35 7.48
N ARG A 145 1.55 0.65 7.37
CA ARG A 145 1.71 -0.53 6.52
C ARG A 145 0.76 -1.67 6.94
N GLY A 146 0.63 -1.94 8.23
CA GLY A 146 -0.33 -2.90 8.77
C GLY A 146 -1.79 -2.59 8.40
N ASN A 147 -2.11 -1.33 8.09
CA ASN A 147 -3.43 -0.88 7.67
C ASN A 147 -3.60 -0.78 6.14
N ALA A 148 -2.55 -0.88 5.33
CA ALA A 148 -2.65 -0.75 3.86
C ALA A 148 -3.61 -1.78 3.22
N PRO A 149 -4.48 -1.41 2.30
CA PRO A 149 -5.38 -2.37 1.69
C PRO A 149 -4.61 -3.34 0.77
N LEU A 150 -5.16 -4.55 0.61
CA LEU A 150 -4.54 -5.67 -0.10
C LEU A 150 -5.20 -5.88 -1.46
N ASN A 151 -4.37 -6.26 -2.42
CA ASN A 151 -4.82 -6.81 -3.69
C ASN A 151 -4.86 -8.33 -3.61
N LEU A 152 -5.99 -8.94 -3.98
CA LEU A 152 -6.15 -10.37 -4.08
C LEU A 152 -6.11 -10.82 -5.55
N TYR A 153 -5.60 -12.02 -5.78
CA TYR A 153 -5.82 -12.77 -7.01
C TYR A 153 -6.69 -13.98 -6.69
N ILE A 154 -7.68 -14.28 -7.51
CA ILE A 154 -8.44 -15.53 -7.38
C ILE A 154 -8.21 -16.37 -8.62
N ALA A 155 -7.65 -17.56 -8.42
CA ALA A 155 -7.50 -18.56 -9.46
C ALA A 155 -8.46 -19.72 -9.17
N PHE A 156 -9.27 -20.07 -10.16
CA PHE A 156 -10.20 -21.17 -10.08
C PHE A 156 -10.32 -21.84 -11.46
N PRO A 157 -10.53 -23.17 -11.52
CA PRO A 157 -10.82 -23.87 -12.76
C PRO A 157 -12.03 -23.28 -13.50
N SER A 158 -11.93 -23.16 -14.82
CA SER A 158 -12.98 -22.51 -15.64
C SER A 158 -14.39 -23.06 -15.39
N ALA A 159 -14.50 -24.37 -15.15
CA ALA A 159 -15.77 -25.07 -14.94
C ALA A 159 -16.47 -24.75 -13.60
N ILE A 160 -15.80 -24.10 -12.63
CA ILE A 160 -16.33 -23.99 -11.26
C ILE A 160 -16.86 -22.61 -10.89
N GLY A 161 -16.62 -21.59 -11.74
CA GLY A 161 -17.04 -20.21 -11.50
C GLY A 161 -18.54 -20.07 -11.19
N GLN A 162 -19.38 -20.75 -11.99
CA GLN A 162 -20.84 -20.75 -11.81
C GLN A 162 -21.28 -21.66 -10.65
N ILE A 163 -20.63 -22.82 -10.48
CA ILE A 163 -20.99 -23.83 -9.47
C ILE A 163 -20.92 -23.23 -8.06
N TYR A 164 -19.83 -22.53 -7.76
CA TYR A 164 -19.61 -21.94 -6.43
C TYR A 164 -19.99 -20.46 -6.34
N ARG A 165 -20.70 -19.92 -7.34
CA ARG A 165 -21.10 -18.51 -7.41
C ARG A 165 -19.92 -17.59 -7.04
N ILE A 166 -18.80 -17.76 -7.74
CA ILE A 166 -17.55 -17.03 -7.43
C ILE A 166 -17.76 -15.51 -7.45
N GLU A 167 -18.69 -15.01 -8.25
CA GLU A 167 -19.07 -13.58 -8.23
C GLU A 167 -19.70 -13.13 -6.90
N GLU A 168 -20.47 -13.99 -6.23
CA GLU A 168 -20.99 -13.73 -4.89
C GLU A 168 -19.85 -13.73 -3.86
N PHE A 169 -18.93 -14.69 -3.98
CA PHE A 169 -17.74 -14.76 -3.13
C PHE A 169 -16.87 -13.49 -3.24
N ILE A 170 -16.57 -13.05 -4.47
CA ILE A 170 -15.84 -11.83 -4.78
C ILE A 170 -16.55 -10.61 -4.20
N ARG A 171 -17.87 -10.52 -4.37
CA ARG A 171 -18.65 -9.39 -3.86
C ARG A 171 -18.55 -9.25 -2.34
N VAL A 172 -18.61 -10.36 -1.60
CA VAL A 172 -18.49 -10.36 -0.13
C VAL A 172 -17.07 -10.01 0.31
N LEU A 173 -16.04 -10.40 -0.42
CA LEU A 173 -14.66 -10.00 -0.11
C LEU A 173 -14.41 -8.51 -0.43
N LYS A 174 -14.88 -8.02 -1.58
CA LYS A 174 -14.71 -6.62 -2.01
C LYS A 174 -15.48 -5.61 -1.14
N SER A 175 -16.46 -6.03 -0.35
CA SER A 175 -17.18 -5.12 0.55
C SER A 175 -16.36 -4.71 1.79
N ASN A 176 -15.15 -5.23 1.96
CA ASN A 176 -14.27 -4.90 3.09
C ASN A 176 -13.22 -3.87 2.67
N LYS A 177 -12.99 -2.84 3.49
CA LYS A 177 -12.10 -1.70 3.18
C LYS A 177 -10.63 -2.10 3.02
N GLU A 178 -10.24 -3.22 3.62
CA GLU A 178 -8.89 -3.77 3.57
C GLU A 178 -8.60 -4.51 2.26
N ILE A 179 -9.59 -4.70 1.37
CA ILE A 179 -9.41 -5.29 0.05
C ILE A 179 -9.57 -4.21 -1.01
N LEU A 180 -8.44 -3.81 -1.62
CA LEU A 180 -8.41 -2.76 -2.65
C LEU A 180 -8.91 -3.28 -3.98
N GLU A 181 -8.30 -4.36 -4.47
CA GLU A 181 -8.64 -4.99 -5.74
C GLU A 181 -8.71 -6.50 -5.63
N ILE A 182 -9.53 -7.11 -6.48
CA ILE A 182 -9.52 -8.56 -6.71
C ILE A 182 -9.41 -8.81 -8.21
N TYR A 183 -8.32 -9.46 -8.61
CA TYR A 183 -8.03 -9.83 -10.00
C TYR A 183 -8.44 -11.29 -10.28
N GLN A 184 -8.76 -11.56 -11.54
CA GLN A 184 -9.02 -12.90 -12.07
C GLN A 184 -8.66 -12.95 -13.56
N GLY A 185 -8.24 -14.12 -14.06
CA GLY A 185 -8.04 -14.43 -15.48
C GLY A 185 -6.77 -13.86 -16.12
N ASN A 186 -6.37 -12.62 -15.82
CA ASN A 186 -5.13 -12.04 -16.34
C ASN A 186 -3.96 -12.38 -15.41
N VAL A 187 -3.11 -13.34 -15.81
CA VAL A 187 -1.97 -13.80 -15.00
C VAL A 187 -0.92 -12.72 -14.72
N GLU A 188 -0.80 -11.68 -15.55
CA GLU A 188 0.15 -10.57 -15.33
C GLU A 188 -0.16 -9.78 -14.05
N LYS A 189 -1.43 -9.82 -13.60
CA LYS A 189 -1.87 -9.17 -12.37
C LYS A 189 -1.41 -9.88 -11.10
N ILE A 190 -0.90 -11.11 -11.19
CA ILE A 190 -0.40 -11.86 -10.03
C ILE A 190 0.75 -11.12 -9.35
N ALA A 191 1.66 -10.51 -10.12
CA ALA A 191 2.77 -9.72 -9.57
C ALA A 191 2.31 -8.47 -8.79
N GLN A 192 1.06 -8.04 -8.98
CA GLN A 192 0.46 -6.88 -8.29
C GLN A 192 -0.40 -7.31 -7.09
N SER A 193 -0.54 -8.61 -6.86
CA SER A 193 -1.31 -9.19 -5.76
C SER A 193 -0.45 -9.44 -4.55
N HIS A 194 -1.06 -9.36 -3.36
CA HIS A 194 -0.41 -9.75 -2.11
C HIS A 194 -0.74 -11.20 -1.75
N ILE A 195 -1.94 -11.64 -2.14
CA ILE A 195 -2.46 -12.97 -1.82
C ILE A 195 -3.11 -13.57 -3.07
N LEU A 196 -2.79 -14.83 -3.34
CA LEU A 196 -3.47 -15.70 -4.28
C LEU A 196 -4.42 -16.64 -3.52
N LEU A 197 -5.73 -16.46 -3.70
CA LEU A 197 -6.74 -17.43 -3.31
C LEU A 197 -6.82 -18.51 -4.39
N LEU A 198 -6.31 -19.69 -4.09
CA LEU A 198 -6.19 -20.79 -5.04
C LEU A 198 -7.31 -21.81 -4.81
N LEU A 199 -8.34 -21.80 -5.67
CA LEU A 199 -9.46 -22.73 -5.57
C LEU A 199 -9.15 -24.04 -6.28
N CYS A 200 -8.99 -25.10 -5.50
CA CYS A 200 -8.54 -26.40 -5.98
C CYS A 200 -9.69 -27.42 -6.06
N THR A 201 -9.71 -28.19 -7.14
CA THR A 201 -10.59 -29.34 -7.35
C THR A 201 -9.79 -30.49 -7.96
N LYS A 202 -10.42 -31.66 -8.15
CA LYS A 202 -9.79 -32.82 -8.78
C LYS A 202 -9.27 -32.56 -10.21
N ASN A 203 -9.79 -31.52 -10.87
CA ASN A 203 -9.40 -31.16 -12.24
C ASN A 203 -8.23 -30.16 -12.28
N SER A 204 -7.90 -29.50 -11.17
CA SER A 204 -6.91 -28.42 -11.12
C SER A 204 -5.53 -28.82 -11.65
N ARG A 205 -5.11 -30.08 -11.47
CA ARG A 205 -3.80 -30.58 -11.93
C ARG A 205 -3.64 -30.63 -13.46
N ASN A 206 -4.75 -30.57 -14.21
CA ASN A 206 -4.74 -30.69 -15.66
C ASN A 206 -4.89 -29.33 -16.37
N GLU A 207 -4.99 -28.23 -15.64
CA GLU A 207 -5.21 -26.90 -16.21
C GLU A 207 -3.90 -26.09 -16.25
N GLU A 208 -3.37 -25.82 -17.45
CA GLU A 208 -2.12 -25.09 -17.67
C GLU A 208 -2.12 -23.71 -17.01
N TYR A 209 -3.21 -22.96 -17.16
CA TYR A 209 -3.43 -21.66 -16.50
C TYR A 209 -3.25 -21.74 -14.97
N PHE A 210 -3.71 -22.84 -14.36
CA PHE A 210 -3.63 -23.03 -12.91
C PHE A 210 -2.18 -23.22 -12.45
N ILE A 211 -1.41 -24.01 -13.20
CA ILE A 211 0.02 -24.27 -12.94
C ILE A 211 0.85 -22.99 -13.16
N GLU A 212 0.55 -22.24 -14.23
CA GLU A 212 1.19 -20.96 -14.52
C GLU A 212 0.93 -19.94 -13.40
N THR A 213 -0.32 -19.84 -12.95
CA THR A 213 -0.71 -18.91 -11.87
C THR A 213 0.08 -19.17 -10.59
N VAL A 214 0.18 -20.43 -10.18
CA VAL A 214 0.97 -20.78 -8.99
C VAL A 214 2.45 -20.48 -9.19
N SER A 215 3.01 -20.83 -10.34
CA SER A 215 4.42 -20.56 -10.67
C SER A 215 4.77 -19.06 -10.61
N LEU A 216 3.89 -18.21 -11.13
CA LEU A 216 4.05 -16.75 -11.08
C LEU A 216 3.92 -16.20 -9.66
N ALA A 217 2.94 -16.69 -8.89
CA ALA A 217 2.75 -16.25 -7.50
C ALA A 217 4.03 -16.46 -6.69
N LEU A 218 4.67 -17.61 -6.85
CA LEU A 218 5.90 -17.96 -6.14
C LEU A 218 7.09 -17.13 -6.59
N LYS A 219 7.23 -16.94 -7.91
CA LYS A 219 8.26 -16.05 -8.48
C LYS A 219 8.18 -14.64 -7.93
N HIS A 220 6.97 -14.15 -7.64
CA HIS A 220 6.71 -12.80 -7.13
C HIS A 220 6.51 -12.75 -5.61
N HIS A 221 6.76 -13.84 -4.88
CA HIS A 221 6.58 -13.94 -3.43
C HIS A 221 5.15 -13.59 -2.94
N VAL A 222 4.14 -13.87 -3.78
CA VAL A 222 2.72 -13.73 -3.45
C VAL A 222 2.32 -14.88 -2.54
N GLU A 223 1.63 -14.55 -1.44
CA GLU A 223 1.16 -15.54 -0.49
C GLU A 223 0.05 -16.39 -1.10
N ILE A 224 0.13 -17.73 -1.00
CA ILE A 224 -0.88 -18.62 -1.57
C ILE A 224 -1.76 -19.18 -0.45
N ILE A 225 -3.07 -18.97 -0.55
CA ILE A 225 -4.08 -19.55 0.34
C ILE A 225 -4.89 -20.60 -0.43
N PRO A 226 -4.72 -21.90 -0.14
CA PRO A 226 -5.50 -22.96 -0.77
C PRO A 226 -6.94 -23.01 -0.25
N ILE A 227 -7.87 -23.18 -1.19
CA ILE A 227 -9.29 -23.39 -0.95
C ILE A 227 -9.71 -24.63 -1.73
N LYS A 228 -9.87 -25.77 -1.07
CA LYS A 228 -10.33 -26.99 -1.77
C LYS A 228 -11.84 -27.10 -1.82
N ASP A 229 -12.37 -27.83 -2.78
CA ASP A 229 -13.75 -28.31 -2.72
C ASP A 229 -13.85 -29.68 -2.01
N THR A 230 -15.00 -30.34 -2.16
CA THR A 230 -15.26 -31.68 -1.63
C THR A 230 -14.79 -32.80 -2.56
N SER A 231 -14.29 -32.47 -3.76
CA SER A 231 -13.83 -33.47 -4.75
C SER A 231 -12.41 -33.95 -4.50
N ILE A 232 -11.67 -33.25 -3.63
CA ILE A 232 -10.30 -33.58 -3.22
C ILE A 232 -10.17 -33.45 -1.69
N ASP A 233 -9.26 -34.22 -1.11
CA ASP A 233 -8.82 -34.04 0.26
C ASP A 233 -7.51 -33.24 0.35
N TRP A 234 -6.95 -33.11 1.56
CA TRP A 234 -5.70 -32.38 1.77
C TRP A 234 -4.45 -33.20 1.38
N VAL A 235 -4.59 -34.52 1.23
CA VAL A 235 -3.53 -35.40 0.72
C VAL A 235 -3.44 -35.27 -0.80
N ASP A 236 -4.59 -35.24 -1.48
CA ASP A 236 -4.70 -34.97 -2.92
C ASP A 236 -4.07 -33.63 -3.29
N LEU A 237 -4.22 -32.60 -2.44
CA LEU A 237 -3.57 -31.30 -2.64
C LEU A 237 -2.05 -31.34 -2.59
N ASN A 238 -1.47 -32.27 -1.83
CA ASN A 238 -0.02 -32.49 -1.85
C ASN A 238 0.42 -33.24 -3.11
N GLN A 239 -0.48 -33.97 -3.77
CA GLN A 239 -0.25 -34.69 -5.03
C GLN A 239 -0.56 -33.85 -6.27
N ILE A 240 -1.33 -32.77 -6.14
CA ILE A 240 -1.29 -31.65 -7.09
C ILE A 240 0.11 -31.09 -6.93
N ASP A 241 1.01 -31.51 -7.82
CA ASP A 241 2.47 -31.39 -7.78
C ASP A 241 2.99 -29.96 -7.57
N LEU A 242 2.81 -29.46 -6.36
CA LEU A 242 3.37 -28.22 -5.83
C LEU A 242 4.60 -28.55 -4.96
N CYS A 243 4.81 -29.82 -4.61
CA CYS A 243 5.87 -30.27 -3.71
C CYS A 243 7.25 -30.33 -4.37
N ASP A 244 7.37 -30.65 -5.66
CA ASP A 244 8.67 -30.85 -6.34
C ASP A 244 9.50 -29.57 -6.54
N LYS A 245 8.95 -28.39 -6.17
CA LYS A 245 9.65 -27.10 -6.17
C LYS A 245 9.83 -26.45 -4.79
N ASN A 246 9.76 -27.21 -3.68
CA ASN A 246 9.78 -26.67 -2.31
C ASN A 246 8.60 -25.70 -2.02
N LEU A 247 7.41 -25.97 -2.56
CA LEU A 247 6.23 -25.09 -2.41
C LEU A 247 5.20 -25.70 -1.45
N GLY A 248 5.66 -26.52 -0.50
CA GLY A 248 4.80 -27.02 0.57
C GLY A 248 4.06 -25.85 1.19
N PHE A 249 2.73 -25.94 1.26
CA PHE A 249 1.86 -24.96 1.89
C PHE A 249 2.47 -24.59 3.25
N HIS A 250 3.16 -23.46 3.32
CA HIS A 250 3.84 -23.05 4.53
C HIS A 250 2.76 -22.72 5.55
N ASP A 251 2.57 -23.66 6.47
CA ASP A 251 1.89 -23.58 7.75
C ASP A 251 1.02 -22.31 7.94
N LEU A 252 -0.27 -22.37 7.55
CA LEU A 252 -1.29 -21.41 7.99
C LEU A 252 -1.64 -21.64 9.49
N GLY A 253 -0.65 -22.06 10.29
CA GLY A 253 -0.82 -22.72 11.58
C GLY A 253 -1.53 -24.09 11.48
N ASN A 254 -2.21 -24.50 12.56
CA ASN A 254 -2.98 -25.77 12.67
C ASN A 254 -4.14 -25.98 11.66
N LYS A 255 -4.27 -25.14 10.61
CA LYS A 255 -5.33 -25.24 9.60
C LYS A 255 -4.72 -25.45 8.21
N LYS A 256 -5.06 -26.55 7.56
CA LYS A 256 -4.54 -26.94 6.23
C LYS A 256 -5.03 -26.06 5.05
N GLY A 257 -5.92 -25.09 5.29
CA GLY A 257 -6.54 -24.21 4.30
C GLY A 257 -8.06 -24.13 4.48
N PHE A 258 -8.77 -23.69 3.45
CA PHE A 258 -10.24 -23.55 3.51
C PHE A 258 -10.97 -24.56 2.63
N THR A 259 -12.26 -24.78 2.90
CA THR A 259 -13.12 -25.65 2.09
C THR A 259 -14.32 -24.88 1.56
N ILE A 260 -14.55 -24.95 0.25
CA ILE A 260 -15.69 -24.34 -0.43
C ILE A 260 -16.77 -25.38 -0.75
N THR A 261 -18.02 -25.00 -0.50
CA THR A 261 -19.23 -25.73 -0.88
C THR A 261 -20.25 -24.74 -1.43
N THR A 262 -21.25 -25.22 -2.15
CA THR A 262 -22.32 -24.38 -2.70
C THR A 262 -23.13 -23.65 -1.63
N ASN A 263 -23.10 -24.12 -0.37
CA ASN A 263 -23.90 -23.59 0.74
C ASN A 263 -23.10 -22.69 1.70
N ASN A 264 -21.77 -22.60 1.57
CA ASN A 264 -20.93 -21.88 2.54
C ASN A 264 -20.24 -20.62 2.00
N ILE A 265 -20.56 -20.19 0.77
CA ILE A 265 -19.84 -19.13 0.05
C ILE A 265 -19.67 -17.85 0.89
N ARG A 266 -20.75 -17.34 1.48
CA ARG A 266 -20.71 -16.14 2.33
C ARG A 266 -19.89 -16.35 3.60
N SER A 267 -20.12 -17.46 4.31
CA SER A 267 -19.41 -17.73 5.57
C SER A 267 -17.93 -18.05 5.34
N LEU A 268 -17.59 -18.61 4.17
CA LEU A 268 -16.21 -18.81 3.73
C LEU A 268 -15.52 -17.48 3.44
N ALA A 269 -16.16 -16.56 2.70
CA ALA A 269 -15.60 -15.24 2.42
C ALA A 269 -15.29 -14.48 3.72
N VAL A 270 -16.19 -14.50 4.70
CA VAL A 270 -15.96 -13.90 6.03
C VAL A 270 -14.76 -14.56 6.73
N LYS A 271 -14.69 -15.89 6.78
CA LYS A 271 -13.57 -16.62 7.39
C LYS A 271 -12.22 -16.32 6.73
N ILE A 272 -12.21 -16.17 5.41
CA ILE A 272 -11.01 -15.81 4.65
C ILE A 272 -10.60 -14.38 4.95
N TYR A 273 -11.56 -13.45 4.96
CA TYR A 273 -11.30 -12.06 5.33
C TYR A 273 -10.73 -11.93 6.76
N ASP A 274 -11.31 -12.63 7.73
CA ASP A 274 -10.81 -12.65 9.12
C ASP A 274 -9.37 -13.17 9.18
N TYR A 275 -9.09 -14.26 8.45
CA TYR A 275 -7.75 -14.82 8.33
C TYR A 275 -6.77 -13.83 7.70
N ILE A 276 -7.12 -13.22 6.56
CA ILE A 276 -6.27 -12.25 5.87
C ILE A 276 -5.94 -11.08 6.78
N THR A 277 -6.93 -10.57 7.51
CA THR A 277 -6.77 -9.44 8.43
C THR A 277 -5.84 -9.77 9.60
N GLN A 278 -5.98 -10.98 10.16
CA GLN A 278 -5.09 -11.47 11.21
C GLN A 278 -3.67 -11.70 10.67
N TYR A 279 -3.54 -12.38 9.54
CA TYR A 279 -2.26 -12.74 8.92
C TYR A 279 -1.45 -11.51 8.51
N LYS A 280 -2.13 -10.49 7.95
CA LYS A 280 -1.53 -9.20 7.60
C LYS A 280 -0.84 -8.54 8.79
N ARG A 281 -1.45 -8.62 9.99
CA ARG A 281 -0.89 -8.05 11.22
C ARG A 281 0.30 -8.84 11.76
N THR A 282 0.39 -10.14 11.49
CA THR A 282 1.45 -11.00 12.05
C THR A 282 2.65 -11.17 11.15
N VAL A 283 2.49 -11.05 9.82
CA VAL A 283 3.55 -11.40 8.85
C VAL A 283 4.00 -10.23 7.97
N ASN A 284 3.45 -9.02 8.19
CA ASN A 284 3.78 -7.80 7.44
C ASN A 284 3.88 -8.05 5.92
N LEU A 285 2.75 -8.42 5.32
CA LEU A 285 2.61 -8.81 3.91
C LEU A 285 3.20 -7.82 2.89
N LEU A 286 3.46 -6.56 3.28
CA LEU A 286 3.99 -5.53 2.41
C LEU A 286 5.52 -5.58 2.27
N GLU A 287 6.24 -6.16 3.23
CA GLU A 287 7.70 -6.23 3.19
C GLU A 287 8.23 -7.44 2.42
N LYS A 288 7.41 -8.49 2.23
CA LYS A 288 7.78 -9.68 1.45
C LYS A 288 8.03 -9.41 -0.04
N GLY A 289 7.58 -8.28 -0.59
CA GLY A 289 7.68 -7.93 -2.02
C GLY A 289 8.88 -7.06 -2.41
N ILE A 290 9.87 -6.86 -1.53
CA ILE A 290 11.04 -6.02 -1.81
C ILE A 290 12.32 -6.77 -1.41
N LYS A 291 12.81 -7.61 -2.31
CA LYS A 291 14.22 -7.99 -2.39
C LYS A 291 14.66 -7.96 -3.85
#